data_AF-C2FTP4-F1
#
_entry.id   AF-C2FTP4-F1
#
_cell.length_a   1.000
_cell.length_b   1.000
_cell.length_c   1.000
_cell.angle_alpha   90.00
_cell.angle_beta   90.00
_cell.angle_gamma   90.00
#
_symmetry.space_group_name_H-M   'P 1'
#
loop_
_entity.id
_entity.type
_entity.pdbx_description
1 polymer ?
#
loop_
_entity_poly.entity_id
_entity_poly.type
_entity_poly.pdbx_seq_one_letter_code
_entity_poly.pdbx_strand_id
1 'polypeptide(L)' 'MTEIDKVALIYIQDRRILTARSKGKDKYYIPGGKREAGENDTATLIREIKEELNVDVIPSSIQFCGYFQSTGRQPS' A
#
# COMPACT_ATOMS: atom_id res chain seq x y z
N MET A 1 10.51 -18.37 8.04
CA MET A 1 9.40 -17.42 8.36
C MET A 1 9.29 -16.48 7.18
N THR A 2 8.16 -16.42 6.49
CA THR A 2 8.00 -15.54 5.32
C THR A 2 7.64 -14.14 5.84
N GLU A 3 8.59 -13.22 5.74
CA GLU A 3 8.36 -11.81 6.02
C GLU A 3 7.38 -11.23 4.99
N ILE A 4 6.44 -10.39 5.45
CA ILE A 4 5.52 -9.67 4.56
C ILE A 4 6.10 -8.27 4.38
N ASP A 5 6.83 -8.07 3.27
CA ASP A 5 7.33 -6.77 2.83
C ASP A 5 6.30 -6.11 1.89
N LYS A 6 5.79 -4.95 2.28
CA LYS A 6 4.75 -4.22 1.55
C LYS A 6 4.93 -2.71 1.65
N VAL A 7 4.51 -2.02 0.60
CA VAL A 7 4.34 -0.55 0.58
C VAL A 7 2.87 -0.19 0.46
N ALA A 8 2.47 0.96 0.98
CA ALA A 8 1.09 1.42 0.96
C ALA A 8 1.00 2.94 0.76
N LEU A 9 -0.03 3.41 0.05
CA LEU A 9 -0.26 4.83 -0.19
C LEU A 9 -1.09 5.44 0.94
N ILE A 10 -0.50 6.37 1.67
CA ILE A 10 -1.23 7.23 2.61
C ILE A 10 -1.59 8.53 1.90
N TYR A 11 -2.79 8.58 1.31
CA TYR A 11 -3.34 9.81 0.73
C TYR A 11 -4.34 10.44 1.69
N ILE A 12 -4.06 11.68 2.13
CA ILE A 12 -4.89 12.43 3.08
C ILE A 12 -5.46 13.66 2.38
N GLN A 13 -6.78 13.80 2.38
CA GLN A 13 -7.48 14.99 1.90
C GLN A 13 -8.68 15.26 2.81
N ASP A 14 -8.93 16.52 3.16
CA ASP A 14 -10.10 16.92 3.98
C ASP A 14 -10.23 16.13 5.30
N ARG A 15 -9.10 15.84 5.95
CA ARG A 15 -9.00 14.99 7.17
C ARG A 15 -9.54 13.56 6.98
N ARG A 16 -9.52 13.05 5.74
CA ARG A 16 -9.91 11.68 5.38
C ARG A 16 -8.75 10.97 4.71
N ILE A 17 -8.71 9.66 4.85
CA ILE A 17 -7.71 8.79 4.20
C ILE A 17 -8.39 8.04 3.05
N LEU A 18 -7.70 7.92 1.92
CA LEU A 18 -8.12 7.06 0.82
C LEU A 18 -7.98 5.59 1.22
N THR A 19 -9.07 4.84 1.10
CA THR A 19 -9.09 3.39 1.30
C THR A 19 -9.72 2.70 0.11
N ALA A 20 -9.24 1.50 -0.21
CA ALA A 20 -9.82 0.62 -1.20
C ALA A 20 -10.67 -0.47 -0.53
N ARG A 21 -11.58 -1.06 -1.31
CA ARG A 21 -12.38 -2.21 -0.90
C ARG A 21 -12.68 -3.06 -2.11
N SER A 22 -12.29 -4.33 -2.07
CA SER A 22 -12.61 -5.27 -3.13
C SER A 22 -14.12 -5.53 -3.18
N LYS A 23 -14.67 -5.71 -4.39
CA LYS A 23 -16.09 -6.00 -4.60
C LYS A 23 -16.51 -7.24 -3.79
N GLY A 24 -17.56 -7.10 -2.98
CA GLY A 24 -18.08 -8.19 -2.15
C GLY A 24 -17.30 -8.48 -0.87
N LYS A 25 -16.39 -7.60 -0.45
CA LYS A 25 -15.73 -7.65 0.87
C LYS A 25 -16.19 -6.50 1.76
N ASP A 26 -16.22 -6.74 3.06
CA ASP A 26 -16.62 -5.73 4.06
C ASP A 26 -15.43 -5.00 4.69
N LYS A 27 -14.20 -5.41 4.36
CA LYS A 27 -12.98 -4.82 4.91
C LYS A 27 -12.42 -3.78 3.96
N TYR A 28 -12.19 -2.59 4.48
CA TYR A 28 -11.40 -1.55 3.84
C TYR A 28 -9.92 -1.79 4.11
N TYR A 29 -9.08 -1.41 3.15
CA TYR A 29 -7.63 -1.48 3.26
C TYR A 29 -6.99 -0.25 2.65
N ILE A 30 -5.74 0.01 3.05
CA ILE A 30 -4.92 1.06 2.44
C ILE A 30 -4.33 0.45 1.16
N PRO A 31 -4.53 1.08 -0.02
CA PRO A 31 -4.08 0.52 -1.29
C PRO A 31 -2.56 0.47 -1.38
N GLY A 32 -2.05 -0.49 -2.14
CA GLY A 32 -0.64 -0.84 -2.24
C GLY A 32 -0.42 -2.35 -2.12
N GLY A 33 0.83 -2.79 -2.14
CA GLY A 33 1.11 -4.21 -2.21
C GLY A 33 2.55 -4.59 -1.98
N LYS A 34 2.90 -5.79 -2.46
CA LYS A 34 4.19 -6.40 -2.18
C LYS A 34 5.24 -5.85 -3.12
N ARG A 35 6.44 -5.67 -2.60
CA ARG A 35 7.61 -5.35 -3.42
C ARG A 35 7.97 -6.54 -4.29
N GLU A 36 8.14 -6.29 -5.59
CA GLU A 36 8.70 -7.29 -6.51
C GLU A 36 10.23 -7.18 -6.58
N ALA A 37 10.87 -8.24 -7.10
CA ALA A 37 12.32 -8.31 -7.16
C ALA A 37 12.89 -7.17 -8.04
N GLY A 38 13.77 -6.36 -7.45
CA GLY A 38 14.42 -5.24 -8.14
C GLY A 38 13.66 -3.92 -8.08
N GLU A 39 12.45 -3.90 -7.52
CA GLU A 39 11.73 -2.65 -7.29
C GLU A 39 12.23 -1.91 -6.04
N ASN A 40 12.23 -0.58 -6.11
CA ASN A 40 12.29 0.26 -4.92
C ASN A 40 10.87 0.63 -4.47
N ASP A 41 10.74 1.24 -3.29
CA ASP A 41 9.44 1.59 -2.69
C ASP A 41 8.54 2.41 -3.61
N THR A 42 9.13 3.36 -4.34
CA THR A 42 8.41 4.26 -5.25
C THR A 42 7.90 3.50 -6.48
N ALA A 43 8.74 2.65 -7.08
CA ALA A 43 8.36 1.82 -8.23
C ALA A 43 7.22 0.86 -7.87
N THR A 44 7.36 0.15 -6.74
CA THR A 44 6.30 -0.73 -6.23
C THR A 44 5.02 0.03 -5.97
N LEU A 45 5.08 1.19 -5.31
CA LEU A 45 3.88 1.97 -4.98
C LEU A 45 3.14 2.43 -6.24
N ILE A 46 3.86 2.95 -7.24
CA ILE A 46 3.26 3.43 -8.50
C ILE A 46 2.59 2.27 -9.23
N ARG A 47 3.26 1.12 -9.36
CA ARG A 47 2.71 -0.07 -10.03
C ARG A 47 1.45 -0.57 -9.34
N GLU A 48 1.51 -0.78 -8.03
CA GLU A 48 0.38 -1.31 -7.25
C GLU A 48 -0.84 -0.38 -7.30
N ILE A 49 -0.65 0.94 -7.16
CA ILE A 49 -1.76 1.89 -7.26
C ILE A 49 -2.36 1.91 -8.67
N LYS A 50 -1.54 1.74 -9.71
CA LYS A 50 -2.04 1.63 -11.08
C LYS A 50 -2.87 0.37 -11.25
N GLU A 51 -2.42 -0.77 -10.75
CA GLU A 51 -3.12 -2.05 -10.86
C GLU A 51 -4.43 -2.08 -10.06
N GLU A 52 -4.41 -1.59 -8.81
CA GLU A 52 -5.55 -1.67 -7.91
C GLU A 52 -6.63 -0.62 -8.20
N LEU A 53 -6.21 0.62 -8.52
CA LEU A 53 -7.11 1.77 -8.62
C LEU A 53 -7.21 2.36 -10.04
N ASN A 54 -6.35 1.94 -10.97
CA ASN A 54 -6.23 2.50 -12.31
C ASN A 54 -5.96 4.02 -12.33
N VAL A 55 -5.17 4.50 -11.36
CA VAL A 55 -4.78 5.91 -11.21
C VAL A 55 -3.26 6.04 -11.28
N ASP A 56 -2.78 7.13 -11.87
CA ASP A 56 -1.36 7.44 -11.94
C ASP A 56 -0.91 8.25 -10.71
N VAL A 57 0.20 7.83 -10.10
CA VAL A 57 0.84 8.55 -8.99
C VAL A 57 1.99 9.39 -9.55
N ILE A 58 2.03 10.67 -9.19
CA ILE A 58 3.13 11.56 -9.58
C ILE A 58 4.34 11.24 -8.69
N PRO A 59 5.48 10.76 -9.24
CA PRO A 59 6.59 10.29 -8.42
C PRO A 59 7.15 11.35 -7.47
N SER A 60 7.21 12.61 -7.93
CA SER A 60 7.72 13.74 -7.13
C SER A 60 6.80 14.17 -5.99
N SER A 61 5.56 13.70 -5.93
CA SER A 61 4.66 13.98 -4.80
C SER A 61 4.73 12.94 -3.70
N ILE A 62 5.47 11.85 -3.88
CA ILE A 62 5.58 10.78 -2.88
C ILE A 62 6.50 11.25 -1.76
N GLN A 63 6.02 11.10 -0.52
CA GLN A 63 6.80 11.36 0.69
C GLN A 63 6.72 10.15 1.61
N PHE A 64 7.86 9.78 2.21
CA PHE A 64 7.90 8.71 3.20
C PHE A 64 7.09 9.10 4.44
N CYS A 65 6.12 8.27 4.81
CA CYS A 65 5.25 8.51 5.96
C CYS A 65 5.70 7.76 7.22
N GLY A 66 6.31 6.58 7.08
CA GLY A 66 6.70 5.73 8.20
C GLY A 66 6.92 4.28 7.78
N TYR A 67 7.50 3.51 8.70
CA TYR A 67 7.78 2.08 8.54
C TYR A 67 7.22 1.33 9.74
N PHE A 68 6.52 0.22 9.48
CA PHE A 68 5.92 -0.63 10.51
C PHE A 68 6.38 -2.07 10.33
N GLN A 69 6.82 -2.69 11.42
CA GLN A 69 7.22 -4.09 11.45
C GLN A 69 6.49 -4.78 12.61
N SER A 70 5.97 -5.98 12.37
CA SER A 70 5.30 -6.78 13.38
C SER A 70 5.74 -8.24 13.26
N THR A 71 6.05 -8.86 14.40
CA THR A 71 6.18 -10.32 14.48
C THR A 71 4.78 -10.91 14.51
N GLY A 72 4.37 -11.58 13.44
CA GLY A 72 3.01 -12.13 13.33
C GLY A 72 2.72 -13.11 14.48
N ARG A 73 1.77 -12.79 15.36
CA ARG A 73 1.07 -13.83 16.13
C ARG A 73 0.05 -14.45 15.18
N GLN A 74 0.30 -15.65 14.68
CA GLN A 74 -0.75 -16.44 14.03
C GLN A 74 -1.92 -16.53 15.03
N PRO A 75 -3.17 -16.24 14.63
CA PRO A 75 -4.31 -16.53 15.49
C PRO A 75 -4.31 -18.04 15.75
N SER A 76 -4.31 -18.41 17.03
CA SER A 76 -4.44 -19.79 17.53
C SER A 76 -5.70 -20.46 17.01
#